data_AF-A0A7X9B656-F1
#
_entry.id   AF-A0A7X9B656-F1
#
_cell.length_a   1.000
_cell.length_b   1.000
_cell.length_c   1.000
_cell.angle_alpha   90.00
_cell.angle_beta   90.00
_cell.angle_gamma   90.00
#
_symmetry.space_group_name_H-M   'P 1'
#
loop_
_entity.id
_entity.type
_entity.pdbx_description
1 polymer ?
#
loop_
_entity_poly.entity_id
_entity_poly.type
_entity_poly.pdbx_seq_one_letter_code
_entity_poly.pdbx_strand_id
1 'polypeptide(L)'
;MSVAFAGECVEPAYPPGTQVYAEPLPDPLEGFNRGVHVFNKVLYQHLAYPIGASVDFLVPDPLQRGLRNAGHNMLYPMRLVNTCLQGKWSQAWDETKRFGVNSTVGVLGFRDQATLWDIPSHNEDFGQTFGYYGIGPGFFLNLPLLGPSTGRDAIGLVLDYPFDLVRWIFPSGTATAINSARMVNVYSMHAATLRLFFDVQEDSYAVTRAGYALRRETQIADYQPPPDFAGNNPDQTMGYVMLQPKRKDYALQGCTRRLRLAGAVEKLPYTSWHCPHDRGVLVILPGIGGHRLSAGVAALAELFVGDGWSVIALSSSFTPDFFLGAAPAGYLPGNFRADTALISEALRTVLADYRRHYPDSSSTQALMGISLGALNTLYLAEREARGEAGELSFAQYLAINPPVDPLYALRRIDEFFAIPASWPEAEREACSRELLHRMASLLTLDEQQEGQGFKMPPMTLAESRFLIGLNMRLELVETLIASQRVANMGVLRNDPNKRNSALEVEALGTGYEDYARFYMLPYLLRQNPSAEPSQSLEKMASGLSLRSLDSRMRDFAKVTIFMNRNDFLLRDDDAAWCGEFFGERAVFYPVGGHLGNMAQPDYQAAMRKVLDRARH
;
A
#
# COMPACT_ATOMS: atom_id res chain seq x y z
N MET A 1 0.21 -24.03 -32.33
CA MET A 1 -0.83 -24.87 -31.68
C MET A 1 -1.40 -24.07 -30.54
N SER A 2 -2.72 -23.80 -30.55
CA SER A 2 -3.43 -23.19 -29.43
C SER A 2 -3.41 -24.19 -28.27
N VAL A 3 -2.63 -23.92 -27.22
CA VAL A 3 -2.79 -24.67 -25.97
C VAL A 3 -4.11 -24.18 -25.39
N ALA A 4 -5.17 -24.90 -25.70
CA ALA A 4 -6.52 -24.60 -25.24
C ALA A 4 -6.59 -24.84 -23.73
N PHE A 5 -6.24 -23.82 -22.94
CA PHE A 5 -6.59 -23.74 -21.51
C PHE A 5 -8.03 -23.21 -21.30
N ALA A 6 -8.74 -22.85 -22.38
CA ALA A 6 -10.09 -22.31 -22.32
C ALA A 6 -11.16 -23.30 -21.82
N GLY A 7 -10.84 -24.60 -21.70
CA GLY A 7 -11.80 -25.66 -21.37
C GLY A 7 -11.98 -25.97 -19.88
N GLU A 8 -11.05 -25.58 -19.01
CA GLU A 8 -11.19 -25.69 -17.55
C GLU A 8 -11.63 -24.33 -16.99
N CYS A 9 -12.81 -23.88 -17.42
CA CYS A 9 -13.42 -22.67 -16.86
C CYS A 9 -13.92 -22.95 -15.44
N VAL A 10 -13.03 -22.86 -14.45
CA VAL A 10 -13.45 -22.65 -13.06
C VAL A 10 -14.17 -21.30 -13.03
N GLU A 11 -15.39 -21.23 -12.51
CA GLU A 11 -16.02 -19.93 -12.24
C GLU A 11 -15.04 -19.10 -11.40
N PRO A 12 -14.88 -17.78 -11.65
CA PRO A 12 -14.04 -16.93 -10.81
C PRO A 12 -14.59 -16.96 -9.38
N ALA A 13 -14.09 -17.88 -8.57
CA ALA A 13 -14.40 -18.03 -7.17
C ALA A 13 -13.20 -17.48 -6.41
N TYR A 14 -13.25 -16.19 -6.08
CA TYR A 14 -12.46 -15.71 -4.95
C TYR A 14 -12.84 -16.56 -3.72
N PRO A 15 -11.91 -16.81 -2.77
CA PRO A 15 -12.20 -17.67 -1.62
C PRO A 15 -13.49 -17.20 -0.94
N PRO A 16 -14.42 -18.11 -0.59
CA PRO A 16 -15.58 -17.69 0.17
C PRO A 16 -15.10 -17.00 1.46
N GLY A 17 -15.82 -15.96 1.91
CA GLY A 17 -15.37 -15.07 2.96
C GLY A 17 -14.67 -13.80 2.45
N THR A 18 -14.30 -13.67 1.17
CA THR A 18 -13.72 -12.42 0.64
C THR A 18 -14.72 -11.55 -0.14
N GLN A 19 -16.02 -11.87 -0.09
CA GLN A 19 -17.10 -11.16 -0.82
C GLN A 19 -17.08 -9.65 -0.57
N VAL A 20 -16.89 -9.25 0.69
CA VAL A 20 -16.90 -7.84 1.09
C VAL A 20 -15.79 -7.02 0.42
N TYR A 21 -14.69 -7.67 0.00
CA TYR A 21 -13.59 -7.03 -0.74
C TYR A 21 -13.80 -7.08 -2.24
N ALA A 22 -14.30 -8.21 -2.74
CA ALA A 22 -14.49 -8.45 -4.16
C ALA A 22 -15.64 -7.60 -4.73
N GLU A 23 -16.72 -7.44 -3.96
CA GLU A 23 -17.94 -6.75 -4.39
C GLU A 23 -18.46 -5.82 -3.28
N PRO A 24 -17.74 -4.72 -2.96
CA PRO A 24 -18.06 -3.91 -1.79
C PRO A 24 -19.42 -3.20 -1.91
N LEU A 25 -19.75 -2.64 -3.08
CA LEU A 25 -21.01 -1.95 -3.36
C LEU A 25 -21.40 -2.10 -4.84
N PRO A 26 -22.71 -2.27 -5.16
CA PRO A 26 -23.20 -2.22 -6.53
C PRO A 26 -22.90 -0.86 -7.20
N ASP A 27 -22.44 -0.90 -8.44
CA ASP A 27 -22.00 0.30 -9.17
C ASP A 27 -22.50 0.31 -10.63
N PRO A 28 -23.80 0.61 -10.85
CA PRO A 28 -24.39 0.65 -12.18
C PRO A 28 -23.88 1.84 -13.03
N LEU A 29 -23.25 2.84 -12.39
CA LEU A 29 -22.73 4.05 -13.02
C LEU A 29 -21.19 4.08 -12.99
N GLU A 30 -20.54 2.92 -13.00
CA GLU A 30 -19.09 2.79 -12.80
C GLU A 30 -18.28 3.69 -13.76
N GLY A 31 -18.68 3.80 -15.03
CA GLY A 31 -18.02 4.69 -15.98
C GLY A 31 -18.10 6.18 -15.61
N PHE A 32 -19.26 6.64 -15.11
CA PHE A 32 -19.41 8.01 -14.61
C PHE A 32 -18.61 8.22 -13.33
N ASN A 33 -18.72 7.29 -12.37
CA ASN A 33 -18.04 7.37 -11.08
C ASN A 33 -16.51 7.35 -11.20
N ARG A 34 -15.96 6.53 -12.12
CA ARG A 34 -14.53 6.54 -12.47
C ARG A 34 -14.12 7.86 -13.15
N GLY A 35 -14.96 8.43 -14.01
CA GLY A 35 -14.72 9.75 -14.60
C GLY A 35 -14.64 10.86 -13.55
N VAL A 36 -15.59 10.89 -12.62
CA VAL A 36 -15.56 11.82 -11.46
C VAL A 36 -14.37 11.54 -10.55
N HIS A 37 -13.96 10.28 -10.40
CA HIS A 37 -12.76 9.91 -9.64
C HIS A 37 -11.50 10.52 -10.23
N VAL A 38 -11.35 10.44 -11.55
CA VAL A 38 -10.22 11.07 -12.26
C VAL A 38 -10.26 12.59 -12.07
N PHE A 39 -11.44 13.22 -12.18
CA PHE A 39 -11.60 14.65 -11.91
C PHE A 39 -11.17 15.01 -10.48
N ASN A 40 -11.63 14.28 -9.47
CA ASN A 40 -11.26 14.48 -8.07
C ASN A 40 -9.76 14.26 -7.86
N LYS A 41 -9.17 13.19 -8.41
CA LYS A 41 -7.73 12.90 -8.34
C LYS A 41 -6.90 14.05 -8.91
N VAL A 42 -7.23 14.54 -10.11
CA VAL A 42 -6.54 15.68 -10.74
C VAL A 42 -6.64 16.93 -9.87
N LEU A 43 -7.83 17.22 -9.34
CA LEU A 43 -8.03 18.36 -8.45
C LEU A 43 -7.20 18.23 -7.16
N TYR A 44 -7.18 17.06 -6.54
CA TYR A 44 -6.40 16.82 -5.34
C TYR A 44 -4.90 16.98 -5.59
N GLN A 45 -4.38 16.42 -6.70
CA GLN A 45 -2.96 16.47 -7.05
C GLN A 45 -2.50 17.87 -7.45
N HIS A 46 -3.30 18.62 -8.22
CA HIS A 46 -2.88 19.87 -8.84
C HIS A 46 -3.40 21.13 -8.17
N LEU A 47 -4.43 21.04 -7.31
CA LEU A 47 -4.97 22.18 -6.59
C LEU A 47 -4.91 21.99 -5.07
N ALA A 48 -5.51 20.92 -4.55
CA ALA A 48 -5.60 20.72 -3.10
C ALA A 48 -4.22 20.52 -2.45
N TYR A 49 -3.34 19.73 -3.08
CA TYR A 49 -1.99 19.49 -2.56
C TYR A 49 -1.11 20.74 -2.51
N PRO A 50 -0.96 21.53 -3.60
CA PRO A 50 -0.16 22.76 -3.53
C PRO A 50 -0.70 23.77 -2.51
N ILE A 51 -2.03 23.91 -2.41
CA ILE A 51 -2.67 24.76 -1.40
C ILE A 51 -2.36 24.22 -0.01
N GLY A 52 -2.55 22.92 0.20
CA GLY A 52 -2.31 22.26 1.48
C GLY A 52 -0.88 22.39 1.95
N ALA A 53 0.09 22.13 1.07
CA ALA A 53 1.51 22.31 1.37
C ALA A 53 1.85 23.78 1.72
N SER A 54 1.18 24.75 1.07
CA SER A 54 1.36 26.17 1.40
C SER A 54 0.75 26.53 2.75
N VAL A 55 -0.43 25.97 3.07
CA VAL A 55 -1.08 26.14 4.38
C VAL A 55 -0.22 25.52 5.49
N ASP A 56 0.28 24.30 5.31
CA ASP A 56 1.20 23.63 6.25
C ASP A 56 2.48 24.43 6.48
N PHE A 57 3.01 25.08 5.44
CA PHE A 57 4.17 25.93 5.57
C PHE A 57 3.88 27.24 6.35
N LEU A 58 2.69 27.83 6.18
CA LEU A 58 2.34 29.14 6.74
C LEU A 58 1.67 29.07 8.12
N VAL A 59 0.93 27.99 8.39
CA VAL A 59 0.02 27.86 9.53
C VAL A 59 0.51 26.74 10.46
N PRO A 60 0.92 27.05 11.70
CA PRO A 60 1.39 26.04 12.64
C PRO A 60 0.33 24.96 12.94
N ASP A 61 0.75 23.70 13.09
CA ASP A 61 -0.13 22.56 13.38
C ASP A 61 -1.13 22.78 14.53
N PRO A 62 -0.78 23.46 15.66
CA PRO A 62 -1.76 23.73 16.71
C PRO A 62 -2.93 24.60 16.24
N LEU A 63 -2.66 25.56 15.34
CA LEU A 63 -3.69 26.44 14.79
C LEU A 63 -4.57 25.71 13.79
N GLN A 64 -3.98 24.91 12.89
CA GLN A 64 -4.74 24.08 11.96
C GLN A 64 -5.66 23.08 12.67
N ARG A 65 -5.12 22.39 13.68
CA ARG A 65 -5.90 21.49 14.55
C ARG A 65 -7.01 22.25 15.28
N GLY A 66 -6.72 23.45 15.78
CA GLY A 66 -7.74 24.23 16.47
C GLY A 66 -8.87 24.70 15.56
N LEU A 67 -8.56 25.11 14.33
CA LEU A 67 -9.58 25.45 13.31
C LEU A 67 -10.43 24.23 12.92
N ARG A 68 -9.80 23.05 12.76
CA ARG A 68 -10.52 21.80 12.55
C ARG A 68 -11.47 21.50 13.71
N ASN A 69 -10.97 21.55 14.95
CA ASN A 69 -11.77 21.26 16.14
C ASN A 69 -12.96 22.23 16.29
N ALA A 70 -12.73 23.53 16.05
CA ALA A 70 -13.80 24.53 16.10
C ALA A 70 -14.86 24.25 15.04
N GLY A 71 -14.43 23.92 13.81
CA GLY A 71 -15.33 23.49 12.74
C GLY A 71 -16.10 22.22 13.12
N HIS A 72 -15.44 21.23 13.70
CA HIS A 72 -16.09 20.01 14.16
C HIS A 72 -17.13 20.31 15.25
N ASN A 73 -16.82 21.19 16.20
CA ASN A 73 -17.74 21.63 17.25
C ASN A 73 -18.99 22.31 16.69
N MET A 74 -18.88 23.06 15.58
CA MET A 74 -20.00 23.71 14.89
C MET A 74 -20.98 22.73 14.21
N LEU A 75 -20.58 21.48 13.96
CA LEU A 75 -21.46 20.42 13.45
C LEU A 75 -22.22 19.67 14.56
N TYR A 76 -22.15 20.15 15.82
CA TYR A 76 -22.89 19.57 16.93
C TYR A 76 -24.40 19.39 16.67
N PRO A 77 -25.14 20.36 16.09
CA PRO A 77 -26.58 20.19 15.87
C PRO A 77 -26.90 18.99 14.98
N MET A 78 -26.09 18.78 13.93
CA MET A 78 -26.20 17.64 13.02
C MET A 78 -26.04 16.32 13.78
N ARG A 79 -24.98 16.19 14.59
CA ARG A 79 -24.72 14.98 15.38
C ARG A 79 -25.83 14.75 16.40
N LEU A 80 -26.19 15.77 17.18
CA LEU A 80 -27.25 15.69 18.20
C LEU A 80 -28.57 15.19 17.61
N VAL A 81 -29.01 15.77 16.50
CA VAL A 81 -30.28 15.40 15.85
C VAL A 81 -30.23 13.96 15.40
N ASN A 82 -29.15 13.55 14.70
CA ASN A 82 -29.03 12.19 14.20
C ASN A 82 -28.92 11.15 15.32
N THR A 83 -28.13 11.41 16.35
CA THR A 83 -28.03 10.53 17.52
C THR A 83 -29.38 10.41 18.24
N CYS A 84 -30.15 11.49 18.36
CA CYS A 84 -31.52 11.45 18.91
C CYS A 84 -32.47 10.67 18.02
N LEU A 85 -32.42 10.87 16.69
CA LEU A 85 -33.25 10.13 15.73
C LEU A 85 -32.97 8.64 15.81
N GLN A 86 -31.72 8.23 15.99
CA GLN A 86 -31.35 6.83 16.18
C GLN A 86 -31.71 6.28 17.58
N GLY A 87 -32.25 7.11 18.49
CA GLY A 87 -32.65 6.71 19.85
C GLY A 87 -31.47 6.51 20.82
N LYS A 88 -30.27 6.97 20.44
CA LYS A 88 -29.02 6.77 21.18
C LYS A 88 -28.83 7.85 22.26
N TRP A 89 -29.75 7.93 23.23
CA TRP A 89 -29.81 9.04 24.20
C TRP A 89 -28.51 9.29 24.99
N SER A 90 -27.78 8.22 25.37
CA SER A 90 -26.50 8.36 26.07
C SER A 90 -25.45 9.06 25.20
N GLN A 91 -25.34 8.63 23.94
CA GLN A 91 -24.41 9.23 22.98
C GLN A 91 -24.77 10.69 22.67
N ALA A 92 -26.08 11.00 22.59
CA ALA A 92 -26.56 12.37 22.39
C ALA A 92 -26.17 13.28 23.56
N TRP A 93 -26.23 12.73 24.78
CA TRP A 93 -25.78 13.43 25.98
C TRP A 93 -24.26 13.65 25.98
N ASP A 94 -23.48 12.65 25.53
CA ASP A 94 -22.02 12.79 25.41
C ASP A 94 -21.65 13.87 24.38
N GLU A 95 -22.26 13.89 23.20
CA GLU A 95 -22.06 14.96 22.21
C GLU A 95 -22.46 16.34 22.76
N THR A 96 -23.51 16.41 23.57
CA THR A 96 -23.93 17.66 24.23
C THR A 96 -22.91 18.14 25.26
N LYS A 97 -22.37 17.23 26.08
CA LYS A 97 -21.27 17.56 26.99
C LYS A 97 -20.05 18.02 26.20
N ARG A 98 -19.67 17.31 25.13
CA ARG A 98 -18.54 17.66 24.28
C ARG A 98 -18.69 19.07 23.75
N PHE A 99 -19.85 19.40 23.18
CA PHE A 99 -20.14 20.74 22.70
C PHE A 99 -20.04 21.79 23.80
N GLY A 100 -20.63 21.57 24.97
CA GLY A 100 -20.57 22.50 26.11
C GLY A 100 -19.14 22.74 26.60
N VAL A 101 -18.39 21.66 26.82
CA VAL A 101 -17.00 21.70 27.31
C VAL A 101 -16.08 22.37 26.28
N ASN A 102 -16.16 21.94 25.02
CA ASN A 102 -15.31 22.48 23.96
C ASN A 102 -15.66 23.94 23.65
N SER A 103 -16.93 24.34 23.72
CA SER A 103 -17.32 25.74 23.51
C SER A 103 -16.87 26.66 24.65
N THR A 104 -16.78 26.16 25.88
CA THR A 104 -16.41 26.95 27.07
C THR A 104 -14.91 26.83 27.38
N VAL A 105 -14.50 25.71 27.99
CA VAL A 105 -13.11 25.43 28.38
C VAL A 105 -12.21 25.26 27.15
N GLY A 106 -12.76 24.68 26.09
CA GLY A 106 -12.07 24.53 24.81
C GLY A 106 -12.00 25.79 23.95
N VAL A 107 -12.47 26.95 24.43
CA VAL A 107 -12.44 28.24 23.72
C VAL A 107 -13.13 28.15 22.36
N LEU A 108 -14.47 28.09 22.36
CA LEU A 108 -15.32 28.00 21.15
C LEU A 108 -15.02 26.78 20.26
N GLY A 109 -14.48 25.71 20.84
CA GLY A 109 -14.15 24.47 20.17
C GLY A 109 -12.74 24.42 19.61
N PHE A 110 -11.92 25.47 19.78
CA PHE A 110 -10.55 25.49 19.28
C PHE A 110 -9.67 24.41 19.94
N ARG A 111 -9.92 24.10 21.21
CA ARG A 111 -9.29 23.01 21.94
C ARG A 111 -10.34 21.93 22.23
N ASP A 112 -10.06 20.70 21.80
CA ASP A 112 -10.90 19.54 22.12
C ASP A 112 -10.61 19.06 23.55
N GLN A 113 -11.12 19.81 24.53
CA GLN A 113 -10.95 19.52 25.95
C GLN A 113 -11.79 18.31 26.38
N ALA A 114 -12.91 18.04 25.70
CA ALA A 114 -13.78 16.92 26.02
C ALA A 114 -13.08 15.57 25.77
N THR A 115 -12.28 15.45 24.72
CA THR A 115 -11.43 14.27 24.48
C THR A 115 -10.37 14.09 25.57
N LEU A 116 -9.78 15.17 26.07
CA LEU A 116 -8.84 15.10 27.21
C LEU A 116 -9.50 14.68 28.53
N TRP A 117 -10.84 14.73 28.60
CA TRP A 117 -11.64 14.25 29.73
C TRP A 117 -12.33 12.93 29.41
N ASP A 118 -11.87 12.22 28.38
CA ASP A 118 -12.37 10.92 27.96
C ASP A 118 -13.89 10.89 27.67
N ILE A 119 -14.44 12.02 27.21
CA ILE A 119 -15.85 12.08 26.79
C ILE A 119 -15.94 11.54 25.35
N PRO A 120 -16.63 10.41 25.10
CA PRO A 120 -16.65 9.77 23.78
C PRO A 120 -17.31 10.64 22.70
N SER A 121 -16.79 10.61 21.48
CA SER A 121 -17.35 11.33 20.33
C SER A 121 -18.10 10.38 19.39
N HIS A 122 -19.28 10.80 18.94
CA HIS A 122 -20.21 10.05 18.11
C HIS A 122 -20.56 10.86 16.86
N ASN A 123 -19.90 10.57 15.74
CA ASN A 123 -19.94 11.36 14.51
C ASN A 123 -21.13 11.00 13.61
N GLU A 124 -22.35 11.11 14.14
CA GLU A 124 -23.59 10.73 13.45
C GLU A 124 -24.03 11.72 12.38
N ASP A 125 -24.54 11.20 11.25
CA ASP A 125 -25.07 11.95 10.11
C ASP A 125 -26.38 11.32 9.59
N PHE A 126 -27.12 12.02 8.71
CA PHE A 126 -28.40 11.49 8.19
C PHE A 126 -28.24 10.20 7.38
N GLY A 127 -27.11 10.01 6.70
CA GLY A 127 -26.81 8.75 6.02
C GLY A 127 -26.69 7.58 6.99
N GLN A 128 -26.09 7.80 8.17
CA GLN A 128 -26.02 6.81 9.24
C GLN A 128 -27.41 6.55 9.85
N THR A 129 -28.19 7.60 10.10
CA THR A 129 -29.57 7.47 10.60
C THR A 129 -30.43 6.64 9.65
N PHE A 130 -30.32 6.84 8.34
CA PHE A 130 -31.00 5.99 7.37
C PHE A 130 -30.51 4.54 7.40
N GLY A 131 -29.20 4.33 7.51
CA GLY A 131 -28.61 3.01 7.68
C GLY A 131 -29.10 2.28 8.93
N TYR A 132 -29.22 2.99 10.06
CA TYR A 132 -29.74 2.49 11.32
C TYR A 132 -31.18 1.96 11.18
N TYR A 133 -32.01 2.63 10.36
CA TYR A 133 -33.36 2.19 10.04
C TYR A 133 -33.44 1.16 8.90
N GLY A 134 -32.31 0.57 8.49
CA GLY A 134 -32.25 -0.50 7.49
C GLY A 134 -32.37 -0.03 6.04
N ILE A 135 -32.28 1.28 5.77
CA ILE A 135 -32.19 1.77 4.40
C ILE A 135 -30.81 1.40 3.86
N GLY A 136 -30.80 0.49 2.89
CA GLY A 136 -29.57 0.05 2.23
C GLY A 136 -28.83 1.20 1.54
N PRO A 137 -27.54 1.04 1.24
CA PRO A 137 -26.74 2.08 0.57
C PRO A 137 -27.28 2.43 -0.83
N GLY A 138 -28.00 1.52 -1.47
CA GLY A 138 -28.39 1.64 -2.87
C GLY A 138 -27.20 1.30 -3.76
N PHE A 139 -26.72 2.27 -4.52
CA PHE A 139 -25.56 2.11 -5.38
C PHE A 139 -24.46 3.12 -5.03
N PHE A 140 -23.23 2.78 -5.39
CA PHE A 140 -22.08 3.63 -5.19
C PHE A 140 -22.14 4.89 -6.07
N LEU A 141 -21.76 6.02 -5.50
CA LEU A 141 -21.70 7.31 -6.17
C LEU A 141 -20.39 7.99 -5.81
N ASN A 142 -19.63 8.42 -6.81
CA ASN A 142 -18.50 9.31 -6.58
C ASN A 142 -18.92 10.73 -6.90
N LEU A 143 -18.92 11.61 -5.89
CA LEU A 143 -19.39 12.98 -6.02
C LEU A 143 -18.21 13.91 -6.36
N PRO A 144 -18.39 14.87 -7.28
CA PRO A 144 -17.36 15.87 -7.56
C PRO A 144 -17.02 16.65 -6.29
N LEU A 145 -15.74 16.86 -6.04
CA LEU A 145 -15.17 17.51 -4.84
C LEU A 145 -15.34 16.73 -3.54
N LEU A 146 -16.50 16.15 -3.29
CA LEU A 146 -16.83 15.49 -2.02
C LEU A 146 -16.27 14.06 -1.92
N GLY A 147 -16.08 13.38 -3.05
CA GLY A 147 -15.51 12.03 -3.09
C GLY A 147 -16.55 10.92 -2.96
N PRO A 148 -16.16 9.73 -2.43
CA PRO A 148 -17.01 8.55 -2.43
C PRO A 148 -18.26 8.71 -1.55
N SER A 149 -19.37 8.17 -2.02
CA SER A 149 -20.68 8.22 -1.38
C SER A 149 -21.58 7.05 -1.85
N THR A 150 -22.82 7.03 -1.39
CA THR A 150 -23.88 6.14 -1.87
C THR A 150 -25.16 6.94 -2.14
N GLY A 151 -26.15 6.35 -2.82
CA GLY A 151 -27.45 6.99 -3.00
C GLY A 151 -28.09 7.43 -1.67
N ARG A 152 -28.02 6.58 -0.64
CA ARG A 152 -28.48 6.91 0.72
C ARG A 152 -27.69 8.06 1.32
N ASP A 153 -26.36 7.97 1.31
CA ASP A 153 -25.51 8.95 1.97
C ASP A 153 -25.54 10.31 1.26
N ALA A 154 -25.69 10.35 -0.06
CA ALA A 154 -25.85 11.59 -0.83
C ALA A 154 -27.13 12.33 -0.44
N ILE A 155 -28.25 11.62 -0.20
CA ILE A 155 -29.48 12.22 0.34
C ILE A 155 -29.23 12.70 1.77
N GLY A 156 -28.50 11.91 2.58
CA GLY A 156 -28.06 12.30 3.92
C GLY A 156 -27.35 13.66 3.93
N LEU A 157 -26.35 13.85 3.06
CA LEU A 157 -25.60 15.10 2.94
C LEU A 157 -26.50 16.33 2.66
N VAL A 158 -27.56 16.17 1.87
CA VAL A 158 -28.53 17.26 1.61
C VAL A 158 -29.33 17.61 2.86
N LEU A 159 -29.68 16.61 3.67
CA LEU A 159 -30.39 16.80 4.93
C LEU A 159 -29.49 17.29 6.05
N ASP A 160 -28.19 16.96 6.03
CA ASP A 160 -27.19 17.46 6.97
C ASP A 160 -26.88 18.94 6.73
N TYR A 161 -26.96 19.42 5.47
CA TYR A 161 -26.64 20.78 5.06
C TYR A 161 -27.21 21.91 5.95
N PRO A 162 -28.51 21.91 6.32
CA PRO A 162 -29.08 22.93 7.20
C PRO A 162 -28.61 22.83 8.66
N PHE A 163 -28.01 21.74 9.14
CA PHE A 163 -27.63 21.55 10.56
C PHE A 163 -26.19 21.98 10.89
N ASP A 164 -25.59 22.78 10.00
CA ASP A 164 -24.32 23.44 10.25
C ASP A 164 -24.54 24.78 10.95
N LEU A 165 -24.08 24.90 12.20
CA LEU A 165 -24.29 26.08 13.04
C LEU A 165 -23.75 27.37 12.39
N VAL A 166 -22.72 27.26 11.54
CA VAL A 166 -22.17 28.39 10.77
C VAL A 166 -23.26 29.07 9.94
N ARG A 167 -24.18 28.29 9.35
CA ARG A 167 -25.28 28.82 8.52
C ARG A 167 -26.40 29.46 9.33
N TRP A 168 -26.50 29.15 10.61
CA TRP A 168 -27.49 29.76 11.51
C TRP A 168 -27.01 31.10 12.04
N ILE A 169 -25.69 31.22 12.25
CA ILE A 169 -25.07 32.41 12.85
C ILE A 169 -24.71 33.46 11.79
N PHE A 170 -24.21 33.04 10.62
CA PHE A 170 -23.66 33.94 9.63
C PHE A 170 -24.55 34.08 8.38
N PRO A 171 -24.57 35.25 7.72
CA PRO A 171 -25.20 35.42 6.42
C PRO A 171 -24.66 34.42 5.39
N SER A 172 -25.48 34.07 4.40
CA SER A 172 -25.20 32.99 3.44
C SER A 172 -23.81 33.09 2.77
N GLY A 173 -23.41 34.28 2.34
CA GLY A 173 -22.08 34.52 1.74
C GLY A 173 -20.94 34.24 2.71
N THR A 174 -21.04 34.75 3.94
CA THR A 174 -20.03 34.56 4.99
C THR A 174 -20.00 33.10 5.45
N ALA A 175 -21.15 32.46 5.63
CA ALA A 175 -21.24 31.05 6.00
C ALA A 175 -20.59 30.14 4.95
N THR A 176 -20.83 30.44 3.66
CA THR A 176 -20.18 29.74 2.55
C THR A 176 -18.66 29.89 2.62
N ALA A 177 -18.16 31.12 2.79
CA ALA A 177 -16.73 31.38 2.89
C ALA A 177 -16.08 30.64 4.08
N ILE A 178 -16.70 30.66 5.26
CA ILE A 178 -16.21 29.95 6.45
C ILE A 178 -16.17 28.44 6.19
N ASN A 179 -17.22 27.87 5.59
CA ASN A 179 -17.28 26.44 5.31
C ASN A 179 -16.28 26.01 4.23
N SER A 180 -16.07 26.83 3.20
CA SER A 180 -15.01 26.62 2.23
C SER A 180 -13.64 26.65 2.90
N ALA A 181 -13.38 27.61 3.80
CA ALA A 181 -12.12 27.67 4.55
C ALA A 181 -11.93 26.45 5.47
N ARG A 182 -12.99 25.97 6.13
CA ARG A 182 -12.97 24.73 6.93
C ARG A 182 -12.63 23.52 6.07
N MET A 183 -13.27 23.37 4.92
CA MET A 183 -12.96 22.28 3.98
C MET A 183 -11.49 22.36 3.53
N VAL A 184 -11.01 23.54 3.13
CA VAL A 184 -9.61 23.73 2.73
C VAL A 184 -8.67 23.35 3.86
N ASN A 185 -8.92 23.77 5.11
CA ASN A 185 -8.10 23.41 6.27
C ASN A 185 -8.04 21.89 6.48
N VAL A 186 -9.18 21.20 6.46
CA VAL A 186 -9.24 19.74 6.62
C VAL A 186 -8.50 19.02 5.48
N TYR A 187 -8.75 19.41 4.23
CA TYR A 187 -8.04 18.81 3.09
C TYR A 187 -6.55 19.08 3.12
N SER A 188 -6.13 20.28 3.55
CA SER A 188 -4.72 20.67 3.65
C SER A 188 -3.95 19.73 4.57
N MET A 189 -4.51 19.45 5.75
CA MET A 189 -3.92 18.54 6.74
C MET A 189 -3.75 17.09 6.23
N HIS A 190 -4.53 16.68 5.23
CA HIS A 190 -4.49 15.32 4.66
C HIS A 190 -3.95 15.28 3.22
N ALA A 191 -3.51 16.41 2.67
CA ALA A 191 -3.24 16.53 1.25
C ALA A 191 -2.06 15.65 0.80
N ALA A 192 -1.01 15.55 1.62
CA ALA A 192 0.13 14.68 1.35
C ALA A 192 -0.28 13.19 1.32
N THR A 193 -1.05 12.73 2.30
CA THR A 193 -1.55 11.36 2.37
C THR A 193 -2.44 11.02 1.17
N LEU A 194 -3.37 11.90 0.82
CA LEU A 194 -4.26 11.70 -0.33
C LEU A 194 -3.47 11.67 -1.64
N ARG A 195 -2.51 12.57 -1.83
CA ARG A 195 -1.65 12.57 -3.01
C ARG A 195 -0.84 11.27 -3.11
N LEU A 196 -0.24 10.82 -2.01
CA LEU A 196 0.51 9.56 -1.98
C LEU A 196 -0.37 8.36 -2.32
N PHE A 197 -1.56 8.29 -1.74
CA PHE A 197 -2.54 7.25 -2.06
C PHE A 197 -2.84 7.20 -3.57
N PHE A 198 -3.08 8.36 -4.20
CA PHE A 198 -3.35 8.42 -5.64
C PHE A 198 -2.13 8.16 -6.53
N ASP A 199 -0.91 8.46 -6.04
CA ASP A 199 0.34 8.27 -6.79
C ASP A 199 0.90 6.85 -6.66
N VAL A 200 0.55 6.11 -5.60
CA VAL A 200 0.98 4.72 -5.35
C VAL A 200 0.03 3.72 -5.99
N GLN A 201 -1.28 3.97 -5.92
CA GLN A 201 -2.28 3.01 -6.39
C GLN A 201 -2.60 3.21 -7.88
N GLU A 202 -2.37 2.17 -8.67
CA GLU A 202 -2.77 2.09 -10.08
C GLU A 202 -4.29 2.26 -10.23
N ASP A 203 -5.10 1.53 -9.44
CA ASP A 203 -6.54 1.74 -9.34
C ASP A 203 -7.00 2.24 -7.97
N SER A 204 -6.68 3.50 -7.72
CA SER A 204 -7.23 4.23 -6.58
C SER A 204 -8.77 4.26 -6.49
N TYR A 205 -9.52 4.00 -7.57
CA TYR A 205 -10.99 4.04 -7.54
C TYR A 205 -11.57 2.83 -6.80
N ALA A 206 -11.14 1.63 -7.19
CA ALA A 206 -11.58 0.38 -6.58
C ALA A 206 -11.33 0.37 -5.07
N VAL A 207 -10.11 0.77 -4.67
CA VAL A 207 -9.69 0.86 -3.27
C VAL A 207 -10.51 1.91 -2.51
N THR A 208 -10.79 3.06 -3.13
CA THR A 208 -11.62 4.12 -2.51
C THR A 208 -13.05 3.62 -2.28
N ARG A 209 -13.63 2.90 -3.25
CA ARG A 209 -14.98 2.33 -3.14
C ARG A 209 -15.07 1.28 -2.04
N ALA A 210 -14.13 0.34 -2.00
CA ALA A 210 -14.06 -0.69 -0.97
C ALA A 210 -13.87 -0.09 0.43
N GLY A 211 -12.92 0.84 0.57
CA GLY A 211 -12.67 1.53 1.83
C GLY A 211 -13.87 2.34 2.32
N TYR A 212 -14.58 3.02 1.42
CA TYR A 212 -15.80 3.76 1.77
C TYR A 212 -16.91 2.84 2.26
N ALA A 213 -17.19 1.76 1.53
CA ALA A 213 -18.22 0.78 1.89
C ALA A 213 -18.01 0.25 3.30
N LEU A 214 -16.78 -0.22 3.54
CA LEU A 214 -16.38 -0.78 4.82
C LEU A 214 -16.43 0.25 5.96
N ARG A 215 -15.94 1.47 5.72
CA ARG A 215 -16.00 2.56 6.69
C ARG A 215 -17.44 2.88 7.08
N ARG A 216 -18.35 3.02 6.10
CA ARG A 216 -19.76 3.35 6.37
C ARG A 216 -20.48 2.23 7.09
N GLU A 217 -20.22 0.98 6.74
CA GLU A 217 -20.80 -0.17 7.44
C GLU A 217 -20.38 -0.18 8.91
N THR A 218 -19.09 0.07 9.18
CA THR A 218 -18.54 0.16 10.54
C THR A 218 -19.16 1.30 11.35
N GLN A 219 -19.34 2.47 10.72
CA GLN A 219 -19.95 3.64 11.34
C GLN A 219 -21.42 3.39 11.71
N ILE A 220 -22.21 2.82 10.79
CA ILE A 220 -23.64 2.52 11.03
C ILE A 220 -23.84 1.48 12.13
N ALA A 221 -22.92 0.53 12.23
CA ALA A 221 -22.95 -0.51 13.25
C ALA A 221 -22.50 -0.02 14.64
N ASP A 222 -22.08 1.25 14.79
CA ASP A 222 -21.39 1.76 15.98
C ASP A 222 -20.26 0.83 16.44
N TYR A 223 -19.53 0.25 15.48
CA TYR A 223 -18.62 -0.83 15.81
C TYR A 223 -17.52 -0.33 16.75
N GLN A 224 -17.41 -1.00 17.90
CA GLN A 224 -16.32 -0.84 18.85
C GLN A 224 -15.58 -2.17 18.95
N PRO A 225 -14.24 -2.17 18.88
CA PRO A 225 -13.49 -3.40 19.08
C PRO A 225 -13.77 -3.98 20.47
N PRO A 226 -13.99 -5.30 20.60
CA PRO A 226 -14.26 -5.92 21.90
C PRO A 226 -13.13 -5.64 22.90
N PRO A 227 -13.43 -5.24 24.15
CA PRO A 227 -12.42 -4.89 25.15
C PRO A 227 -11.53 -6.08 25.54
N ASP A 228 -12.06 -7.31 25.46
CA ASP A 228 -11.39 -8.54 25.89
C ASP A 228 -10.92 -9.42 24.71
N PHE A 229 -10.66 -8.83 23.54
CA PHE A 229 -10.31 -9.63 22.37
C PHE A 229 -9.03 -10.46 22.60
N ALA A 230 -9.15 -11.79 22.45
CA ALA A 230 -8.11 -12.77 22.77
C ALA A 230 -6.96 -12.85 21.74
N GLY A 231 -7.07 -12.16 20.59
CA GLY A 231 -6.06 -12.16 19.55
C GLY A 231 -4.86 -11.28 19.91
N ASN A 232 -3.95 -11.78 20.74
CA ASN A 232 -2.70 -11.08 21.08
C ASN A 232 -1.46 -11.76 20.45
N ASN A 233 -1.65 -12.50 19.36
CA ASN A 233 -0.56 -13.21 18.68
C ASN A 233 -0.62 -13.01 17.14
N PRO A 234 -0.53 -11.75 16.65
CA PRO A 234 -0.39 -11.50 15.23
C PRO A 234 0.89 -12.12 14.67
N ASP A 235 0.88 -12.46 13.38
CA ASP A 235 2.11 -12.77 12.66
C ASP A 235 3.07 -11.58 12.74
N GLN A 236 4.33 -11.85 13.09
CA GLN A 236 5.34 -10.81 13.32
C GLN A 236 5.66 -9.99 12.07
N THR A 237 5.33 -10.52 10.88
CA THR A 237 5.35 -9.81 9.58
C THR A 237 4.61 -8.47 9.65
N MET A 238 3.54 -8.37 10.47
CA MET A 238 2.80 -7.12 10.68
C MET A 238 3.64 -6.00 11.27
N GLY A 239 4.81 -6.30 11.86
CA GLY A 239 5.79 -5.30 12.29
C GLY A 239 6.27 -4.38 11.16
N TYR A 240 6.19 -4.81 9.89
CA TYR A 240 6.54 -3.97 8.75
C TYR A 240 5.61 -2.75 8.62
N VAL A 241 4.34 -2.85 9.04
CA VAL A 241 3.38 -1.71 9.02
C VAL A 241 3.86 -0.56 9.91
N MET A 242 4.66 -0.86 10.94
CA MET A 242 5.25 0.14 11.84
C MET A 242 6.43 0.89 11.21
N LEU A 243 6.93 0.46 10.05
CA LEU A 243 7.98 1.15 9.31
C LEU A 243 7.39 2.34 8.56
N GLN A 244 7.20 3.43 9.29
CA GLN A 244 6.65 4.69 8.77
C GLN A 244 7.73 5.78 8.78
N PRO A 245 7.71 6.72 7.81
CA PRO A 245 8.57 7.89 7.89
C PRO A 245 8.16 8.75 9.10
N LYS A 246 9.15 9.41 9.73
CA LYS A 246 8.92 10.36 10.82
C LYS A 246 8.13 11.56 10.32
N ARG A 247 8.41 12.02 9.10
CA ARG A 247 7.65 13.07 8.42
C ARG A 247 6.63 12.45 7.47
N LYS A 248 5.34 12.77 7.67
CA LYS A 248 4.22 12.19 6.91
C LYS A 248 4.31 12.46 5.40
N ASP A 249 4.87 13.60 5.02
CA ASP A 249 5.02 14.04 3.63
C ASP A 249 6.39 13.66 3.03
N TYR A 250 7.25 12.95 3.75
CA TYR A 250 8.64 12.73 3.34
C TYR A 250 8.79 12.07 1.96
N ALA A 251 7.89 11.14 1.63
CA ALA A 251 7.86 10.51 0.32
C ALA A 251 7.73 11.53 -0.83
N LEU A 252 6.99 12.61 -0.62
CA LEU A 252 6.77 13.68 -1.60
C LEU A 252 7.86 14.74 -1.61
N GLN A 253 8.73 14.77 -0.60
CA GLN A 253 9.91 15.65 -0.58
C GLN A 253 11.02 15.17 -1.54
N GLY A 254 10.92 13.95 -2.05
CA GLY A 254 11.83 13.42 -3.05
C GLY A 254 11.60 14.04 -4.44
N CYS A 255 12.66 14.10 -5.25
CA CYS A 255 12.58 14.50 -6.65
C CYS A 255 12.25 13.28 -7.52
N THR A 256 11.03 13.21 -8.05
CA THR A 256 10.64 12.20 -9.04
C THR A 256 10.97 12.66 -10.45
N ARG A 257 11.74 11.85 -11.18
CA ARG A 257 12.05 12.05 -12.60
C ARG A 257 11.54 10.86 -13.40
N ARG A 258 11.26 11.08 -14.70
CA ARG A 258 10.72 10.07 -15.62
C ARG A 258 11.63 9.93 -16.83
N LEU A 259 12.18 8.74 -17.03
CA LEU A 259 13.15 8.43 -18.07
C LEU A 259 12.51 7.57 -19.16
N ARG A 260 12.85 7.82 -20.42
CA ARG A 260 12.44 6.93 -21.52
C ARG A 260 13.54 5.90 -21.74
N LEU A 261 13.24 4.64 -21.46
CA LEU A 261 14.10 3.50 -21.80
C LEU A 261 13.78 2.99 -23.21
N ALA A 262 14.75 2.35 -23.86
CA ALA A 262 14.58 1.84 -25.21
C ALA A 262 13.56 0.70 -25.22
N GLY A 263 12.57 0.79 -26.11
CA GLY A 263 11.50 -0.21 -26.21
C GLY A 263 10.41 -0.12 -25.15
N ALA A 264 10.62 0.61 -24.05
CA ALA A 264 9.65 0.72 -22.96
C ALA A 264 8.33 1.38 -23.38
N VAL A 265 7.23 0.81 -22.87
CA VAL A 265 5.86 1.28 -23.15
C VAL A 265 5.67 2.70 -22.60
N GLU A 266 6.05 2.91 -21.35
CA GLU A 266 5.93 4.16 -20.62
C GLU A 266 7.31 4.75 -20.28
N LYS A 267 7.32 5.89 -19.58
CA LYS A 267 8.56 6.45 -19.03
C LYS A 267 8.75 5.89 -17.62
N LEU A 268 9.89 5.25 -17.35
CA LEU A 268 10.27 4.77 -16.02
C LEU A 268 10.40 5.94 -15.04
N PRO A 269 9.56 6.01 -14.00
CA PRO A 269 9.77 6.93 -12.91
C PRO A 269 10.79 6.37 -11.91
N TYR A 270 11.63 7.25 -11.39
CA TYR A 270 12.44 6.99 -10.20
C TYR A 270 12.33 8.18 -9.26
N THR A 271 12.51 7.97 -7.96
CA THR A 271 12.52 9.05 -6.97
C THR A 271 13.86 9.09 -6.28
N SER A 272 14.38 10.30 -6.09
CA SER A 272 15.65 10.52 -5.39
C SER A 272 15.50 11.54 -4.28
N TRP A 273 16.11 11.26 -3.13
CA TRP A 273 16.28 12.19 -2.02
C TRP A 273 17.77 12.50 -1.92
N HIS A 274 18.15 13.65 -2.46
CA HIS A 274 19.54 14.08 -2.51
C HIS A 274 20.00 14.57 -1.12
N CYS A 275 21.13 14.06 -0.66
CA CYS A 275 21.85 14.59 0.48
C CYS A 275 23.03 15.44 -0.03
N PRO A 276 23.08 16.76 0.26
CA PRO A 276 24.22 17.58 -0.10
C PRO A 276 25.51 17.04 0.51
N HIS A 277 26.58 16.96 -0.29
CA HIS A 277 27.85 16.33 0.10
C HIS A 277 27.68 14.90 0.61
N ASP A 278 26.86 14.11 -0.10
CA ASP A 278 26.65 12.72 0.25
C ASP A 278 27.97 11.92 0.32
N ARG A 279 27.94 10.91 1.19
CA ARG A 279 29.04 9.95 1.35
C ARG A 279 28.83 8.70 0.48
N GLY A 280 27.85 8.72 -0.42
CA GLY A 280 27.44 7.58 -1.20
C GLY A 280 25.98 7.67 -1.66
N VAL A 281 25.68 6.98 -2.75
CA VAL A 281 24.32 6.82 -3.29
C VAL A 281 23.78 5.43 -2.96
N LEU A 282 22.67 5.37 -2.21
CA LEU A 282 21.98 4.12 -1.89
C LEU A 282 20.79 3.94 -2.84
N VAL A 283 20.75 2.82 -3.54
CA VAL A 283 19.59 2.41 -4.32
C VAL A 283 18.73 1.45 -3.48
N ILE A 284 17.42 1.66 -3.45
CA ILE A 284 16.45 0.78 -2.79
C ILE A 284 15.57 0.10 -3.84
N LEU A 285 15.50 -1.24 -3.78
CA LEU A 285 14.57 -2.08 -4.54
C LEU A 285 13.58 -2.74 -3.57
N PRO A 286 12.29 -2.39 -3.61
CA PRO A 286 11.30 -2.90 -2.68
C PRO A 286 10.84 -4.34 -3.03
N GLY A 287 10.03 -4.92 -2.14
CA GLY A 287 9.44 -6.25 -2.29
C GLY A 287 8.40 -6.36 -3.41
N ILE A 288 7.76 -7.52 -3.54
CA ILE A 288 6.71 -7.73 -4.54
C ILE A 288 5.56 -6.73 -4.33
N GLY A 289 5.09 -6.09 -5.41
CA GLY A 289 4.09 -5.01 -5.32
C GLY A 289 4.58 -3.67 -4.73
N GLY A 290 5.81 -3.63 -4.20
CA GLY A 290 6.31 -2.43 -3.52
C GLY A 290 6.53 -1.26 -4.46
N HIS A 291 5.89 -0.12 -4.16
CA HIS A 291 6.07 1.14 -4.89
C HIS A 291 7.20 2.00 -4.28
N ARG A 292 7.90 2.77 -5.12
CA ARG A 292 9.00 3.69 -4.72
C ARG A 292 8.60 4.81 -3.74
N LEU A 293 7.30 5.11 -3.64
CA LEU A 293 6.75 6.10 -2.69
C LEU A 293 6.02 5.45 -1.50
N SER A 294 6.09 4.12 -1.36
CA SER A 294 5.47 3.43 -0.22
C SER A 294 6.07 3.92 1.10
N ALA A 295 5.29 3.83 2.18
CA ALA A 295 5.71 4.26 3.51
C ALA A 295 7.03 3.63 3.96
N GLY A 296 7.21 2.31 3.75
CA GLY A 296 8.43 1.61 4.10
C GLY A 296 9.66 2.12 3.32
N VAL A 297 9.52 2.37 2.02
CA VAL A 297 10.61 2.95 1.20
C VAL A 297 10.93 4.38 1.65
N ALA A 298 9.91 5.20 1.92
CA ALA A 298 10.10 6.57 2.40
C ALA A 298 10.76 6.60 3.79
N ALA A 299 10.39 5.70 4.70
CA ALA A 299 10.99 5.57 6.01
C ALA A 299 12.49 5.22 5.92
N LEU A 300 12.86 4.28 5.05
CA LEU A 300 14.25 3.92 4.81
C LEU A 300 15.01 5.06 4.12
N ALA A 301 14.39 5.74 3.16
CA ALA A 301 14.97 6.92 2.54
C ALA A 301 15.26 8.00 3.59
N GLU A 302 14.33 8.28 4.50
CA GLU A 302 14.53 9.27 5.56
C GLU A 302 15.64 8.85 6.52
N LEU A 303 15.66 7.57 6.87
CA LEU A 303 16.67 6.96 7.72
C LEU A 303 18.08 7.13 7.14
N PHE A 304 18.28 6.81 5.85
CA PHE A 304 19.59 6.81 5.22
C PHE A 304 20.04 8.19 4.73
N VAL A 305 19.11 9.07 4.33
CA VAL A 305 19.42 10.49 4.10
C VAL A 305 19.90 11.15 5.38
N GLY A 306 19.28 10.84 6.53
CA GLY A 306 19.77 11.27 7.83
C GLY A 306 21.19 10.80 8.17
N ASP A 307 21.67 9.74 7.50
CA ASP A 307 23.02 9.18 7.65
C ASP A 307 23.99 9.62 6.54
N GLY A 308 23.63 10.64 5.76
CA GLY A 308 24.48 11.19 4.71
C GLY A 308 24.54 10.34 3.43
N TRP A 309 23.52 9.51 3.18
CA TRP A 309 23.33 8.90 1.86
C TRP A 309 22.43 9.77 1.01
N SER A 310 22.74 9.89 -0.27
CA SER A 310 21.69 10.19 -1.25
C SER A 310 20.93 8.91 -1.56
N VAL A 311 19.61 8.93 -1.56
CA VAL A 311 18.80 7.71 -1.75
C VAL A 311 18.05 7.78 -3.08
N ILE A 312 18.08 6.69 -3.84
CA ILE A 312 17.30 6.49 -5.07
C ILE A 312 16.38 5.29 -4.85
N ALA A 313 15.10 5.43 -5.19
CA ALA A 313 14.14 4.33 -5.17
C ALA A 313 13.52 4.10 -6.55
N LEU A 314 13.42 2.82 -6.90
CA LEU A 314 12.62 2.30 -8.01
C LEU A 314 11.49 1.44 -7.45
N SER A 315 10.39 1.33 -8.18
CA SER A 315 9.33 0.39 -7.83
C SER A 315 9.76 -1.04 -8.17
N SER A 316 9.12 -2.01 -7.54
CA SER A 316 9.38 -3.44 -7.73
C SER A 316 9.27 -3.85 -9.19
N SER A 317 10.07 -4.82 -9.65
CA SER A 317 9.97 -5.32 -11.04
C SER A 317 8.60 -5.90 -11.40
N PHE A 318 7.82 -6.26 -10.37
CA PHE A 318 6.48 -6.81 -10.50
C PHE A 318 5.38 -5.75 -10.46
N THR A 319 5.70 -4.45 -10.35
CA THR A 319 4.72 -3.35 -10.34
C THR A 319 4.59 -2.68 -11.70
N PRO A 320 3.38 -2.24 -12.12
CA PRO A 320 3.18 -1.57 -13.41
C PRO A 320 4.09 -0.34 -13.60
N ASP A 321 4.25 0.47 -12.55
CA ASP A 321 5.17 1.62 -12.50
C ASP A 321 6.59 1.29 -13.01
N PHE A 322 7.10 0.08 -12.71
CA PHE A 322 8.41 -0.37 -13.21
C PHE A 322 8.33 -1.07 -14.57
N PHE A 323 7.57 -2.16 -14.70
CA PHE A 323 7.70 -3.01 -15.90
C PHE A 323 7.14 -2.33 -17.15
N LEU A 324 6.14 -1.44 -17.03
CA LEU A 324 5.70 -0.62 -18.16
C LEU A 324 6.76 0.41 -18.55
N GLY A 325 7.49 0.94 -17.58
CA GLY A 325 8.56 1.93 -17.78
C GLY A 325 9.90 1.34 -18.24
N ALA A 326 10.13 0.05 -18.02
CA ALA A 326 11.41 -0.61 -18.28
C ALA A 326 11.36 -1.71 -19.35
N ALA A 327 10.22 -2.36 -19.56
CA ALA A 327 10.11 -3.50 -20.44
C ALA A 327 9.43 -3.17 -21.78
N PRO A 328 9.77 -3.89 -22.86
CA PRO A 328 9.06 -3.74 -24.13
C PRO A 328 7.61 -4.19 -24.07
N ALA A 329 6.78 -3.68 -24.99
CA ALA A 329 5.41 -4.15 -25.15
C ALA A 329 5.39 -5.67 -25.38
N GLY A 330 4.51 -6.38 -24.65
CA GLY A 330 4.48 -7.85 -24.67
C GLY A 330 5.30 -8.53 -23.60
N TYR A 331 6.11 -7.80 -22.82
CA TYR A 331 6.82 -8.38 -21.69
C TYR A 331 5.88 -8.72 -20.53
N LEU A 332 6.09 -9.88 -19.92
CA LEU A 332 5.35 -10.33 -18.75
C LEU A 332 6.32 -10.45 -17.56
N PRO A 333 6.11 -9.70 -16.45
CA PRO A 333 6.99 -9.76 -15.29
C PRO A 333 6.80 -11.07 -14.52
N GLY A 334 7.80 -11.49 -13.73
CA GLY A 334 7.69 -12.68 -12.87
C GLY A 334 8.72 -13.78 -13.15
N ASN A 335 9.44 -13.68 -14.28
CA ASN A 335 10.73 -14.36 -14.39
C ASN A 335 11.77 -13.47 -13.72
N PHE A 336 11.82 -13.47 -12.39
CA PHE A 336 12.62 -12.54 -11.59
C PHE A 336 14.12 -12.52 -11.95
N ARG A 337 14.64 -13.64 -12.47
CA ARG A 337 16.01 -13.71 -13.00
C ARG A 337 16.14 -12.96 -14.34
N ALA A 338 15.16 -13.07 -15.24
CA ALA A 338 15.12 -12.27 -16.48
C ALA A 338 14.81 -10.79 -16.20
N ASP A 339 13.92 -10.49 -15.25
CA ASP A 339 13.59 -9.11 -14.81
C ASP A 339 14.87 -8.34 -14.41
N THR A 340 15.88 -9.05 -13.88
CA THR A 340 17.17 -8.47 -13.49
C THR A 340 17.92 -7.78 -14.64
N ALA A 341 17.69 -8.19 -15.89
CA ALA A 341 18.24 -7.49 -17.05
C ALA A 341 17.61 -6.11 -17.24
N LEU A 342 16.29 -6.01 -17.07
CA LEU A 342 15.57 -4.73 -17.11
C LEU A 342 16.01 -3.83 -15.95
N ILE A 343 16.17 -4.39 -14.75
CA ILE A 343 16.67 -3.65 -13.58
C ILE A 343 18.09 -3.14 -13.83
N SER A 344 18.97 -3.96 -14.42
CA SER A 344 20.34 -3.52 -14.73
C SER A 344 20.37 -2.33 -15.69
N GLU A 345 19.55 -2.36 -16.74
CA GLU A 345 19.45 -1.25 -17.70
C GLU A 345 18.83 0.02 -17.08
N ALA A 346 17.76 -0.17 -16.32
CA ALA A 346 17.11 0.89 -15.57
C ALA A 346 18.11 1.58 -14.61
N LEU A 347 18.84 0.80 -13.81
CA LEU A 347 19.80 1.34 -12.84
C LEU A 347 20.94 2.12 -13.50
N ARG A 348 21.51 1.63 -14.61
CA ARG A 348 22.54 2.38 -15.35
C ARG A 348 22.00 3.73 -15.81
N THR A 349 20.81 3.76 -16.38
CA THR A 349 20.20 4.99 -16.90
C THR A 349 19.84 5.95 -15.77
N VAL A 350 19.26 5.44 -14.69
CA VAL A 350 18.86 6.22 -13.51
C VAL A 350 20.06 6.83 -12.81
N LEU A 351 21.12 6.04 -12.56
CA LEU A 351 22.34 6.54 -11.91
C LEU A 351 23.05 7.58 -12.78
N ALA A 352 23.08 7.38 -14.10
CA ALA A 352 23.63 8.36 -15.03
C ALA A 352 22.82 9.67 -15.03
N ASP A 353 21.49 9.59 -15.07
CA ASP A 353 20.62 10.77 -14.99
C ASP A 353 20.75 11.49 -13.64
N TYR A 354 20.81 10.74 -12.54
CA TYR A 354 21.00 11.30 -11.20
C TYR A 354 22.33 12.06 -11.10
N ARG A 355 23.44 11.44 -11.51
CA ARG A 355 24.78 12.07 -11.47
C ARG A 355 24.90 13.27 -12.40
N ARG A 356 24.14 13.31 -13.50
CA ARG A 356 24.07 14.49 -14.37
C ARG A 356 23.46 15.70 -13.64
N HIS A 357 22.51 15.48 -12.74
CA HIS A 357 21.85 16.55 -11.98
C HIS A 357 22.59 16.88 -10.68
N TYR A 358 23.33 15.93 -10.12
CA TYR A 358 24.13 16.09 -8.90
C TYR A 358 25.58 15.67 -9.18
N PRO A 359 26.35 16.47 -9.95
CA PRO A 359 27.71 16.11 -10.36
C PRO A 359 28.70 16.00 -9.20
N ASP A 360 28.41 16.65 -8.07
CA ASP A 360 29.22 16.59 -6.85
C ASP A 360 28.88 15.39 -5.95
N SER A 361 27.93 14.54 -6.35
CA SER A 361 27.59 13.31 -5.59
C SER A 361 28.72 12.29 -5.63
N SER A 362 28.80 11.47 -4.58
CA SER A 362 29.81 10.42 -4.48
C SER A 362 29.68 9.39 -5.60
N SER A 363 30.83 8.90 -6.08
CA SER A 363 30.88 7.76 -7.00
C SER A 363 30.58 6.43 -6.28
N THR A 364 30.74 6.39 -4.95
CA THR A 364 30.39 5.22 -4.14
C THR A 364 28.88 4.97 -4.20
N GLN A 365 28.48 3.75 -4.54
CA GLN A 365 27.08 3.34 -4.58
C GLN A 365 26.87 1.99 -3.89
N ALA A 366 25.72 1.85 -3.22
CA ALA A 366 25.28 0.61 -2.60
C ALA A 366 23.86 0.25 -3.04
N LEU A 367 23.51 -1.03 -2.98
CA LEU A 367 22.18 -1.53 -3.34
C LEU A 367 21.55 -2.26 -2.15
N MET A 368 20.37 -1.82 -1.75
CA MET A 368 19.52 -2.49 -0.78
C MET A 368 18.29 -3.07 -1.47
N GLY A 369 18.12 -4.37 -1.36
CA GLY A 369 16.92 -5.07 -1.81
C GLY A 369 16.11 -5.61 -0.63
N ILE A 370 14.79 -5.56 -0.76
CA ILE A 370 13.84 -6.04 0.26
C ILE A 370 12.95 -7.11 -0.37
N SER A 371 12.80 -8.29 0.23
CA SER A 371 11.96 -9.38 -0.27
C SER A 371 12.26 -9.74 -1.73
N LEU A 372 11.33 -9.58 -2.68
CA LEU A 372 11.61 -9.75 -4.11
C LEU A 372 12.77 -8.86 -4.60
N GLY A 373 12.83 -7.60 -4.18
CA GLY A 373 13.97 -6.73 -4.48
C GLY A 373 15.30 -7.25 -3.92
N ALA A 374 15.27 -8.00 -2.81
CA ALA A 374 16.45 -8.69 -2.26
C ALA A 374 16.89 -9.85 -3.15
N LEU A 375 15.94 -10.61 -3.69
CA LEU A 375 16.20 -11.64 -4.71
C LEU A 375 16.84 -11.01 -5.97
N ASN A 376 16.28 -9.92 -6.50
CA ASN A 376 16.85 -9.21 -7.64
C ASN A 376 18.25 -8.65 -7.33
N THR A 377 18.48 -8.15 -6.12
CA THR A 377 19.77 -7.66 -5.63
C THR A 377 20.84 -8.76 -5.67
N LEU A 378 20.49 -9.99 -5.28
CA LEU A 378 21.41 -11.13 -5.34
C LEU A 378 21.71 -11.57 -6.78
N TYR A 379 20.73 -11.52 -7.68
CA TYR A 379 20.99 -11.78 -9.11
C TYR A 379 21.85 -10.69 -9.77
N LEU A 380 21.68 -9.43 -9.39
CA LEU A 380 22.57 -8.35 -9.83
C LEU A 380 24.00 -8.56 -9.33
N ALA A 381 24.16 -8.93 -8.06
CA ALA A 381 25.46 -9.25 -7.47
C ALA A 381 26.11 -10.46 -8.16
N GLU A 382 25.34 -11.49 -8.50
CA GLU A 382 25.84 -12.63 -9.27
C GLU A 382 26.34 -12.20 -10.66
N ARG A 383 25.59 -11.34 -11.37
CA ARG A 383 26.04 -10.78 -12.65
C ARG A 383 27.33 -9.98 -12.50
N GLU A 384 27.50 -9.21 -11.43
CA GLU A 384 28.74 -8.51 -11.14
C GLU A 384 29.90 -9.50 -10.89
N ALA A 385 29.68 -10.50 -10.03
CA ALA A 385 30.66 -11.56 -9.75
C ALA A 385 31.06 -12.35 -11.01
N ARG A 386 30.18 -12.40 -12.01
CA ARG A 386 30.43 -13.03 -13.31
C ARG A 386 31.14 -12.12 -14.33
N GLY A 387 31.28 -10.82 -14.05
CA GLY A 387 31.79 -9.84 -15.00
C GLY A 387 30.76 -9.42 -16.07
N GLU A 388 29.48 -9.69 -15.84
CA GLU A 388 28.36 -9.50 -16.78
C GLU A 388 27.48 -8.28 -16.45
N ALA A 389 27.87 -7.49 -15.44
CA ALA A 389 27.14 -6.28 -15.03
C ALA A 389 27.49 -5.03 -15.88
N GLY A 390 28.57 -5.09 -16.66
CA GLY A 390 29.11 -3.95 -17.42
C GLY A 390 29.72 -2.91 -16.47
N GLU A 391 29.40 -1.64 -16.69
CA GLU A 391 29.85 -0.53 -15.82
C GLU A 391 29.10 -0.45 -14.48
N LEU A 392 28.05 -1.25 -14.30
CA LEU A 392 27.27 -1.26 -13.08
C LEU A 392 28.01 -2.07 -12.02
N SER A 393 28.57 -1.40 -11.01
CA SER A 393 29.19 -2.03 -9.85
C SER A 393 28.72 -1.35 -8.58
N PHE A 394 28.50 -2.14 -7.53
CA PHE A 394 28.17 -1.62 -6.21
C PHE A 394 29.30 -1.95 -5.23
N ALA A 395 29.52 -1.06 -4.28
CA ALA A 395 30.48 -1.28 -3.20
C ALA A 395 29.92 -2.28 -2.17
N GLN A 396 28.61 -2.26 -1.94
CA GLN A 396 27.91 -3.18 -1.04
C GLN A 396 26.52 -3.52 -1.57
N TYR A 397 26.14 -4.78 -1.40
CA TYR A 397 24.81 -5.33 -1.60
C TYR A 397 24.25 -5.77 -0.25
N LEU A 398 23.05 -5.29 0.11
CA LEU A 398 22.30 -5.72 1.27
C LEU A 398 20.96 -6.33 0.81
N ALA A 399 20.79 -7.63 1.01
CA ALA A 399 19.57 -8.35 0.68
C ALA A 399 18.79 -8.69 1.96
N ILE A 400 17.56 -8.20 2.08
CA ILE A 400 16.74 -8.36 3.29
C ILE A 400 15.58 -9.33 3.00
N ASN A 401 15.52 -10.43 3.76
CA ASN A 401 14.59 -11.54 3.64
C ASN A 401 14.32 -11.98 2.18
N PRO A 402 15.36 -12.29 1.38
CA PRO A 402 15.13 -12.78 0.03
C PRO A 402 14.47 -14.18 0.08
N PRO A 403 13.41 -14.44 -0.70
CA PRO A 403 12.86 -15.79 -0.82
C PRO A 403 13.87 -16.71 -1.50
N VAL A 404 14.13 -17.89 -0.91
CA VAL A 404 15.08 -18.88 -1.45
C VAL A 404 14.46 -19.70 -2.57
N ASP A 405 13.19 -20.09 -2.43
CA ASP A 405 12.38 -20.70 -3.47
C ASP A 405 11.16 -19.80 -3.75
N PRO A 406 11.21 -18.98 -4.82
CA PRO A 406 10.12 -18.05 -5.12
C PRO A 406 8.78 -18.73 -5.40
N LEU A 407 8.74 -19.93 -5.98
CA LEU A 407 7.46 -20.61 -6.22
C LEU A 407 6.85 -21.12 -4.91
N TYR A 408 7.69 -21.62 -4.00
CA TYR A 408 7.24 -21.94 -2.65
C TYR A 408 6.69 -20.68 -1.94
N ALA A 409 7.45 -19.57 -1.98
CA ALA A 409 7.04 -18.31 -1.36
C ALA A 409 5.69 -17.81 -1.91
N LEU A 410 5.50 -17.83 -3.23
CA LEU A 410 4.25 -17.42 -3.87
C LEU A 410 3.07 -18.33 -3.49
N ARG A 411 3.28 -19.66 -3.42
CA ARG A 411 2.24 -20.59 -2.93
C ARG A 411 1.85 -20.30 -1.48
N ARG A 412 2.82 -19.99 -0.61
CA ARG A 412 2.53 -19.64 0.79
C ARG A 412 1.66 -18.38 0.92
N ILE A 413 1.82 -17.42 0.01
CA ILE A 413 0.95 -16.23 -0.07
C ILE A 413 -0.47 -16.62 -0.48
N ASP A 414 -0.64 -17.49 -1.49
CA ASP A 414 -1.96 -17.98 -1.91
C ASP A 414 -2.63 -18.78 -0.77
N GLU A 415 -1.88 -19.61 -0.03
CA GLU A 415 -2.37 -20.33 1.16
C GLU A 415 -2.86 -19.38 2.27
N PHE A 416 -2.14 -18.28 2.50
CA PHE A 416 -2.54 -17.25 3.45
C PHE A 416 -3.84 -16.56 3.03
N PHE A 417 -3.98 -16.21 1.75
CA PHE A 417 -5.20 -15.64 1.22
C PHE A 417 -6.40 -16.59 1.32
N ALA A 418 -6.16 -17.90 1.22
CA ALA A 418 -7.19 -18.93 1.32
C ALA A 418 -7.64 -19.26 2.76
N ILE A 419 -7.03 -18.67 3.80
CA ILE A 419 -7.37 -18.94 5.21
C ILE A 419 -8.87 -18.86 5.51
N PRO A 420 -9.66 -17.88 5.01
CA PRO A 420 -11.11 -17.84 5.27
C PRO A 420 -11.84 -19.11 4.86
N ALA A 421 -11.36 -19.84 3.84
CA ALA A 421 -11.95 -21.12 3.43
C ALA A 421 -11.81 -22.22 4.49
N SER A 422 -10.90 -22.07 5.45
CA SER A 422 -10.77 -22.99 6.60
C SER A 422 -11.76 -22.71 7.72
N TRP A 423 -12.42 -21.54 7.73
CA TRP A 423 -13.43 -21.21 8.73
C TRP A 423 -14.73 -21.99 8.50
N PRO A 424 -15.49 -22.30 9.57
CA PRO A 424 -16.79 -22.95 9.44
C PRO A 424 -17.68 -22.19 8.45
N GLU A 425 -18.28 -22.91 7.51
CA GLU A 425 -19.05 -22.30 6.41
C GLU A 425 -20.13 -21.33 6.92
N ALA A 426 -20.83 -21.71 7.99
CA ALA A 426 -21.88 -20.90 8.61
C ALA A 426 -21.38 -19.60 9.28
N GLU A 427 -20.09 -19.52 9.64
CA GLU A 427 -19.51 -18.37 10.37
C GLU A 427 -18.56 -17.55 9.50
N ARG A 428 -18.16 -18.07 8.33
CA ARG A 428 -17.10 -17.53 7.49
C ARG A 428 -17.29 -16.06 7.12
N GLU A 429 -18.49 -15.69 6.69
CA GLU A 429 -18.81 -14.31 6.34
C GLU A 429 -18.78 -13.39 7.57
N ALA A 430 -19.32 -13.84 8.70
CA ALA A 430 -19.31 -13.09 9.94
C ALA A 430 -17.89 -12.87 10.45
N CYS A 431 -17.02 -13.88 10.41
CA CYS A 431 -15.61 -13.77 10.77
C CYS A 431 -14.87 -12.76 9.87
N SER A 432 -15.07 -12.84 8.55
CA SER A 432 -14.45 -11.90 7.61
C SER A 432 -14.91 -10.47 7.84
N ARG A 433 -16.22 -10.29 8.03
CA ARG A 433 -16.84 -8.98 8.26
C ARG A 433 -16.38 -8.38 9.60
N GLU A 434 -16.27 -9.19 10.64
CA GLU A 434 -15.74 -8.78 11.95
C GLU A 434 -14.27 -8.34 11.87
N LEU A 435 -13.41 -9.14 11.22
CA LEU A 435 -12.01 -8.74 10.99
C LEU A 435 -11.91 -7.41 10.26
N LEU A 436 -12.79 -7.23 9.28
CA LEU A 436 -12.89 -6.04 8.47
C LEU A 436 -13.34 -4.82 9.26
N HIS A 437 -14.37 -4.94 10.10
CA HIS A 437 -14.79 -3.89 11.01
C HIS A 437 -13.67 -3.48 11.95
N ARG A 438 -12.91 -4.44 12.51
CA ARG A 438 -11.71 -4.12 13.30
C ARG A 438 -10.69 -3.32 12.51
N MET A 439 -10.41 -3.73 11.28
CA MET A 439 -9.46 -3.01 10.43
C MET A 439 -9.94 -1.61 10.06
N ALA A 440 -11.22 -1.44 9.71
CA ALA A 440 -11.79 -0.13 9.40
C ALA A 440 -11.94 0.77 10.61
N SER A 441 -12.13 0.20 11.80
CA SER A 441 -12.13 0.99 13.03
C SER A 441 -10.82 1.80 13.15
N LEU A 442 -9.67 1.25 12.73
CA LEU A 442 -8.40 2.00 12.69
C LEU A 442 -8.44 3.22 11.78
N LEU A 443 -9.08 3.09 10.62
CA LEU A 443 -9.23 4.19 9.65
C LEU A 443 -10.16 5.29 10.17
N THR A 444 -11.06 4.96 11.09
CA THR A 444 -11.98 5.94 11.72
C THR A 444 -11.43 6.55 13.01
N LEU A 445 -10.62 5.80 13.77
CA LEU A 445 -10.02 6.24 15.03
C LEU A 445 -8.88 7.25 14.81
N ASP A 446 -8.14 7.18 13.70
CA ASP A 446 -7.06 8.14 13.36
C ASP A 446 -7.59 9.57 13.13
N GLU A 447 -8.88 9.73 12.76
CA GLU A 447 -9.55 11.04 12.70
C GLU A 447 -9.93 11.60 14.09
N GLN A 448 -10.11 10.75 15.10
CA GLN A 448 -10.58 11.13 16.44
C GLN A 448 -9.47 11.26 17.49
N GLN A 449 -8.30 10.61 17.30
CA GLN A 449 -7.22 10.59 18.30
C GLN A 449 -5.83 10.88 17.71
N GLU A 450 -5.64 12.05 17.11
CA GLU A 450 -4.31 12.52 16.71
C GLU A 450 -3.36 12.65 17.91
N GLY A 451 -2.33 11.82 17.96
CA GLY A 451 -1.24 11.89 18.94
C GLY A 451 -0.97 10.59 19.68
N GLN A 452 -1.89 9.62 19.62
CA GLN A 452 -1.60 8.24 19.99
C GLN A 452 -1.05 7.56 18.73
N GLY A 453 0.23 7.23 18.68
CA GLY A 453 0.83 6.57 17.51
C GLY A 453 0.05 5.32 17.09
N PHE A 454 0.13 4.97 15.80
CA PHE A 454 -0.60 3.83 15.22
C PHE A 454 -0.44 2.57 16.08
N LYS A 455 -1.56 2.06 16.62
CA LYS A 455 -1.63 0.78 17.32
C LYS A 455 -2.43 -0.18 16.46
N MET A 456 -1.79 -1.29 16.08
CA MET A 456 -2.51 -2.38 15.44
C MET A 456 -3.58 -2.93 16.39
N PRO A 457 -4.78 -3.24 15.88
CA PRO A 457 -5.81 -3.85 16.67
C PRO A 457 -5.38 -5.28 17.02
N PRO A 458 -5.83 -5.79 18.17
CA PRO A 458 -5.69 -7.22 18.50
C PRO A 458 -6.18 -8.09 17.34
N MET A 459 -5.37 -9.06 16.93
CA MET A 459 -5.67 -10.01 15.87
C MET A 459 -4.98 -11.35 16.12
N THR A 460 -5.62 -12.41 15.66
CA THR A 460 -5.06 -13.76 15.70
C THR A 460 -4.00 -13.96 14.62
N LEU A 461 -3.24 -15.04 14.75
CA LEU A 461 -2.27 -15.45 13.73
C LEU A 461 -2.94 -15.72 12.37
N ALA A 462 -4.11 -16.37 12.37
CA ALA A 462 -4.83 -16.68 11.13
C ALA A 462 -5.32 -15.40 10.42
N GLU A 463 -5.87 -14.45 11.18
CA GLU A 463 -6.38 -13.19 10.64
C GLU A 463 -5.25 -12.31 10.08
N SER A 464 -4.15 -12.16 10.83
CA SER A 464 -2.98 -11.40 10.36
C SER A 464 -2.36 -12.01 9.10
N ARG A 465 -2.25 -13.34 9.03
CA ARG A 465 -1.79 -14.05 7.82
C ARG A 465 -2.72 -13.85 6.65
N PHE A 466 -4.04 -13.91 6.87
CA PHE A 466 -5.01 -13.60 5.82
C PHE A 466 -4.84 -12.18 5.28
N LEU A 467 -4.67 -11.17 6.15
CA LEU A 467 -4.44 -9.78 5.71
C LEU A 467 -3.13 -9.62 4.91
N ILE A 468 -2.06 -10.33 5.32
CA ILE A 468 -0.80 -10.37 4.55
C ILE A 468 -1.04 -10.96 3.16
N GLY A 469 -1.74 -12.10 3.10
CA GLY A 469 -2.14 -12.74 1.84
C GLY A 469 -2.96 -11.80 0.96
N LEU A 470 -4.03 -11.22 1.50
CA LEU A 470 -4.90 -10.27 0.81
C LEU A 470 -4.12 -9.08 0.23
N ASN A 471 -3.24 -8.46 1.02
CA ASN A 471 -2.44 -7.33 0.52
C ASN A 471 -1.60 -7.73 -0.70
N MET A 472 -0.90 -8.87 -0.64
CA MET A 472 -0.08 -9.35 -1.76
C MET A 472 -0.94 -9.72 -2.99
N ARG A 473 -2.14 -10.27 -2.77
CA ARG A 473 -3.06 -10.65 -3.86
C ARG A 473 -3.62 -9.43 -4.59
N LEU A 474 -3.88 -8.33 -3.88
CA LEU A 474 -4.25 -7.06 -4.50
C LEU A 474 -3.14 -6.51 -5.40
N GLU A 475 -1.87 -6.68 -5.01
CA GLU A 475 -0.73 -6.31 -5.87
C GLU A 475 -0.69 -7.15 -7.15
N LEU A 476 -0.97 -8.46 -7.06
CA LEU A 476 -1.07 -9.32 -8.24
C LEU A 476 -2.19 -8.88 -9.20
N VAL A 477 -3.34 -8.43 -8.68
CA VAL A 477 -4.44 -7.90 -9.49
C VAL A 477 -3.96 -6.76 -10.39
N GLU A 478 -3.19 -5.82 -9.82
CA GLU A 478 -2.63 -4.70 -10.58
C GLU A 478 -1.68 -5.17 -11.68
N THR A 479 -0.73 -6.06 -11.35
CA THR A 479 0.21 -6.63 -12.31
C THR A 479 -0.50 -7.37 -13.44
N LEU A 480 -1.51 -8.17 -13.10
CA LEU A 480 -2.27 -8.98 -14.03
C LEU A 480 -3.02 -8.09 -15.01
N ILE A 481 -3.84 -7.15 -14.52
CA ILE A 481 -4.62 -6.25 -15.37
C ILE A 481 -3.69 -5.40 -16.24
N ALA A 482 -2.66 -4.77 -15.66
CA ALA A 482 -1.75 -3.91 -16.41
C ALA A 482 -0.97 -4.66 -17.50
N SER A 483 -0.50 -5.88 -17.22
CA SER A 483 0.18 -6.71 -18.23
C SER A 483 -0.74 -7.09 -19.40
N GLN A 484 -1.99 -7.47 -19.11
CA GLN A 484 -2.97 -7.86 -20.13
C GLN A 484 -3.49 -6.66 -20.94
N ARG A 485 -3.45 -5.43 -20.40
CA ARG A 485 -3.77 -4.21 -21.16
C ARG A 485 -2.77 -3.95 -22.28
N VAL A 486 -1.48 -4.15 -22.00
CA VAL A 486 -0.41 -3.94 -22.99
C VAL A 486 -0.35 -5.08 -23.99
N ALA A 487 -0.49 -6.32 -23.52
CA ALA A 487 -0.38 -7.50 -24.35
C ALA A 487 -1.38 -8.57 -23.90
N ASN A 488 -2.62 -8.41 -24.38
CA ASN A 488 -3.70 -9.33 -24.07
C ASN A 488 -3.39 -10.73 -24.64
N MET A 489 -3.22 -11.70 -23.75
CA MET A 489 -2.97 -13.09 -24.11
C MET A 489 -4.24 -13.92 -24.27
N GLY A 490 -5.41 -13.32 -24.03
CA GLY A 490 -6.72 -13.97 -24.06
C GLY A 490 -6.99 -14.84 -22.84
N VAL A 491 -6.29 -14.60 -21.72
CA VAL A 491 -6.42 -15.38 -20.48
C VAL A 491 -7.53 -14.83 -19.59
N LEU A 492 -7.69 -13.51 -19.57
CA LEU A 492 -8.84 -12.86 -18.95
C LEU A 492 -10.07 -12.92 -19.87
N ARG A 493 -11.23 -13.21 -19.27
CA ARG A 493 -12.56 -13.20 -19.90
C ARG A 493 -13.04 -11.77 -20.09
N ASN A 494 -12.84 -10.92 -19.09
CA ASN A 494 -13.18 -9.51 -19.19
C ASN A 494 -12.13 -8.73 -19.98
N ASP A 495 -12.57 -7.72 -20.73
CA ASP A 495 -11.67 -6.88 -21.54
C ASP A 495 -10.74 -6.09 -20.61
N PRO A 496 -9.41 -6.32 -20.65
CA PRO A 496 -8.48 -5.64 -19.77
C PRO A 496 -8.46 -4.11 -19.98
N ASN A 497 -8.90 -3.61 -21.14
CA ASN A 497 -9.01 -2.17 -21.41
C ASN A 497 -10.23 -1.52 -20.76
N LYS A 498 -11.22 -2.32 -20.35
CA LYS A 498 -12.43 -1.86 -19.66
C LYS A 498 -12.33 -2.24 -18.19
N ARG A 499 -11.49 -1.50 -17.46
CA ARG A 499 -11.31 -1.75 -16.04
C ARG A 499 -12.61 -1.47 -15.29
N ASN A 500 -13.24 -2.55 -14.83
CA ASN A 500 -14.51 -2.56 -14.12
C ASN A 500 -14.47 -3.59 -12.98
N SER A 501 -15.52 -3.59 -12.17
CA SER A 501 -15.65 -4.50 -11.02
C SER A 501 -15.53 -5.98 -11.41
N ALA A 502 -16.13 -6.39 -12.54
CA ALA A 502 -16.10 -7.78 -12.99
C ALA A 502 -14.68 -8.24 -13.34
N LEU A 503 -13.87 -7.37 -13.96
CA LEU A 503 -12.47 -7.63 -14.24
C LEU A 503 -11.63 -7.73 -12.96
N GLU A 504 -11.88 -6.86 -11.97
CA GLU A 504 -11.16 -6.89 -10.69
C GLU A 504 -11.45 -8.17 -9.91
N VAL A 505 -12.72 -8.58 -9.86
CA VAL A 505 -13.16 -9.83 -9.23
C VAL A 505 -12.52 -11.04 -9.91
N GLU A 506 -12.51 -11.05 -11.25
CA GLU A 506 -11.84 -12.10 -12.03
C GLU A 506 -10.34 -12.18 -11.72
N ALA A 507 -9.66 -11.03 -11.71
CA ALA A 507 -8.23 -10.97 -11.42
C ALA A 507 -7.93 -11.39 -9.97
N LEU A 508 -8.76 -10.98 -9.00
CA LEU A 508 -8.62 -11.34 -7.58
C LEU A 508 -8.81 -12.85 -7.36
N GLY A 509 -9.54 -13.53 -8.24
CA GLY A 509 -9.68 -14.99 -8.25
C GLY A 509 -8.44 -15.75 -8.76
N THR A 510 -7.45 -15.10 -9.37
CA THR A 510 -6.32 -15.77 -10.01
C THR A 510 -5.10 -15.89 -9.11
N GLY A 511 -4.74 -17.10 -8.66
CA GLY A 511 -3.54 -17.46 -7.86
C GLY A 511 -2.21 -16.88 -8.38
N TYR A 512 -1.17 -16.73 -7.54
CA TYR A 512 0.19 -16.61 -8.07
C TYR A 512 0.63 -17.90 -8.77
N GLU A 513 0.21 -19.05 -8.25
CA GLU A 513 0.42 -20.34 -8.93
C GLU A 513 -0.30 -20.37 -10.30
N ASP A 514 -1.53 -19.85 -10.37
CA ASP A 514 -2.28 -19.70 -11.61
C ASP A 514 -1.64 -18.68 -12.56
N TYR A 515 -1.10 -17.59 -12.03
CA TYR A 515 -0.33 -16.63 -12.82
C TYR A 515 0.88 -17.30 -13.49
N ALA A 516 1.65 -18.08 -12.73
CA ALA A 516 2.78 -18.84 -13.26
C ALA A 516 2.32 -19.85 -14.33
N ARG A 517 1.21 -20.55 -14.10
CA ARG A 517 0.72 -21.63 -14.97
C ARG A 517 0.00 -21.14 -16.23
N PHE A 518 -0.88 -20.16 -16.12
CA PHE A 518 -1.77 -19.73 -17.20
C PHE A 518 -1.31 -18.45 -17.91
N TYR A 519 -0.40 -17.69 -17.31
CA TYR A 519 0.12 -16.45 -17.91
C TYR A 519 1.59 -16.63 -18.28
N MET A 520 2.45 -16.97 -17.30
CA MET A 520 3.89 -17.05 -17.52
C MET A 520 4.29 -18.22 -18.42
N LEU A 521 3.76 -19.42 -18.19
CA LEU A 521 4.12 -20.58 -19.02
C LEU A 521 3.74 -20.37 -20.51
N PRO A 522 2.51 -19.96 -20.88
CA PRO A 522 2.20 -19.68 -22.28
C PRO A 522 3.08 -18.58 -22.89
N TYR A 523 3.43 -17.56 -22.11
CA TYR A 523 4.36 -16.52 -22.54
C TYR A 523 5.75 -17.09 -22.87
N LEU A 524 6.31 -17.93 -21.98
CA LEU A 524 7.61 -18.57 -22.18
C LEU A 524 7.60 -19.53 -23.39
N LEU A 525 6.52 -20.30 -23.58
CA LEU A 525 6.37 -21.20 -24.72
C LEU A 525 6.25 -20.44 -26.05
N ARG A 526 5.66 -19.24 -26.07
CA ARG A 526 5.66 -18.39 -27.27
C ARG A 526 7.06 -17.90 -27.64
N GLN A 527 7.92 -17.66 -26.63
CA GLN A 527 9.31 -17.26 -26.86
C GLN A 527 10.20 -18.42 -27.30
N ASN A 528 9.88 -19.64 -26.86
CA ASN A 528 10.60 -20.85 -27.25
C ASN A 528 9.62 -21.99 -27.63
N PRO A 529 9.07 -21.98 -28.85
CA PRO A 529 8.00 -22.91 -29.25
C PRO A 529 8.37 -24.40 -29.24
N SER A 530 9.67 -24.73 -29.20
CA SER A 530 10.15 -26.10 -29.14
C SER A 530 10.33 -26.64 -27.71
N ALA A 531 10.08 -25.82 -26.69
CA ALA A 531 10.20 -26.25 -25.30
C ALA A 531 8.98 -27.05 -24.83
N GLU A 532 9.22 -28.13 -24.08
CA GLU A 532 8.15 -28.92 -23.45
C GLU A 532 7.55 -28.15 -22.26
N PRO A 533 6.21 -28.13 -22.08
CA PRO A 533 5.56 -27.35 -21.03
C PRO A 533 5.98 -27.70 -19.60
N SER A 534 6.02 -28.99 -19.24
CA SER A 534 6.41 -29.45 -17.90
C SER A 534 7.85 -29.07 -17.57
N GLN A 535 8.76 -29.32 -18.52
CA GLN A 535 10.17 -28.95 -18.41
C GLN A 535 10.36 -27.42 -18.34
N SER A 536 9.51 -26.64 -19.00
CA SER A 536 9.58 -25.18 -18.99
C SER A 536 9.26 -24.61 -17.61
N LEU A 537 8.22 -25.11 -16.93
CA LEU A 537 7.90 -24.71 -15.55
C LEU A 537 8.99 -25.14 -14.58
N GLU A 538 9.48 -26.38 -14.66
CA GLU A 538 10.56 -26.86 -13.79
C GLU A 538 11.86 -26.09 -13.99
N LYS A 539 12.20 -25.78 -15.26
CA LYS A 539 13.37 -24.96 -15.61
C LYS A 539 13.21 -23.52 -15.12
N MET A 540 12.01 -22.95 -15.20
CA MET A 540 11.72 -21.64 -14.60
C MET A 540 11.88 -21.71 -13.08
N ALA A 541 11.22 -22.65 -12.42
CA ALA A 541 11.28 -22.85 -10.96
C ALA A 541 12.73 -22.97 -10.45
N SER A 542 13.50 -23.88 -11.04
CA SER A 542 14.90 -24.11 -10.68
C SER A 542 15.77 -22.89 -10.95
N GLY A 543 15.56 -22.20 -12.08
CA GLY A 543 16.29 -20.96 -12.42
C GLY A 543 15.95 -19.78 -11.50
N LEU A 544 14.77 -19.76 -10.88
CA LEU A 544 14.34 -18.74 -9.93
C LEU A 544 14.78 -19.03 -8.49
N SER A 545 15.18 -20.26 -8.15
CA SER A 545 15.67 -20.51 -6.79
C SER A 545 17.03 -19.82 -6.55
N LEU A 546 17.26 -19.29 -5.35
CA LEU A 546 18.59 -18.85 -4.92
C LEU A 546 19.62 -19.99 -4.92
N ARG A 547 19.17 -21.24 -4.86
CA ARG A 547 20.03 -22.42 -4.98
C ARG A 547 20.67 -22.56 -6.37
N SER A 548 20.18 -21.81 -7.36
CA SER A 548 20.78 -21.69 -8.69
C SER A 548 21.90 -20.66 -8.78
N LEU A 549 22.21 -19.93 -7.70
CA LEU A 549 23.27 -18.93 -7.73
C LEU A 549 24.62 -19.55 -8.09
N ASP A 550 25.39 -18.84 -8.90
CA ASP A 550 26.76 -19.21 -9.29
C ASP A 550 27.64 -19.42 -8.03
N SER A 551 28.51 -20.43 -8.07
CA SER A 551 29.35 -20.78 -6.92
C SER A 551 30.30 -19.66 -6.49
N ARG A 552 30.65 -18.74 -7.39
CA ARG A 552 31.43 -17.52 -7.08
C ARG A 552 30.78 -16.65 -6.00
N MET A 553 29.46 -16.74 -5.84
CA MET A 553 28.73 -15.99 -4.82
C MET A 553 29.05 -16.44 -3.39
N ARG A 554 29.66 -17.62 -3.20
CA ARG A 554 30.15 -18.11 -1.89
C ARG A 554 31.27 -17.24 -1.32
N ASP A 555 32.12 -16.69 -2.20
CA ASP A 555 33.27 -15.88 -1.81
C ASP A 555 33.10 -14.39 -2.16
N PHE A 556 31.96 -14.00 -2.74
CA PHE A 556 31.71 -12.62 -3.15
C PHE A 556 31.45 -11.70 -1.94
N ALA A 557 32.51 -11.07 -1.46
CA ALA A 557 32.57 -10.33 -0.19
C ALA A 557 31.57 -9.17 -0.07
N LYS A 558 31.13 -8.60 -1.19
CA LYS A 558 30.27 -7.40 -1.23
C LYS A 558 28.82 -7.64 -0.82
N VAL A 559 28.42 -8.89 -0.59
CA VAL A 559 27.03 -9.24 -0.26
C VAL A 559 26.87 -9.44 1.25
N THR A 560 25.77 -8.96 1.79
CA THR A 560 25.29 -9.33 3.13
C THR A 560 23.79 -9.58 3.05
N ILE A 561 23.33 -10.62 3.74
CA ILE A 561 21.94 -11.06 3.73
C ILE A 561 21.40 -11.02 5.15
N PHE A 562 20.26 -10.35 5.35
CA PHE A 562 19.51 -10.43 6.61
C PHE A 562 18.32 -11.35 6.40
N MET A 563 18.08 -12.28 7.32
CA MET A 563 16.96 -13.22 7.25
C MET A 563 16.37 -13.46 8.64
N ASN A 564 15.09 -13.78 8.67
CA ASN A 564 14.41 -14.23 9.88
C ASN A 564 14.19 -15.73 9.79
N ARG A 565 14.51 -16.46 10.86
CA ARG A 565 14.37 -17.93 10.89
C ARG A 565 12.91 -18.37 10.84
N ASN A 566 11.98 -17.54 11.31
CA ASN A 566 10.55 -17.80 11.28
C ASN A 566 9.82 -17.09 10.13
N ASP A 567 10.54 -16.71 9.07
CA ASP A 567 9.94 -16.18 7.85
C ASP A 567 9.11 -17.28 7.14
N PHE A 568 7.81 -17.02 6.95
CA PHE A 568 6.87 -18.00 6.40
C PHE A 568 7.08 -18.30 4.91
N LEU A 569 7.93 -17.53 4.23
CA LEU A 569 8.32 -17.74 2.83
C LEU A 569 9.51 -18.71 2.67
N LEU A 570 10.11 -19.17 3.77
CA LEU A 570 11.22 -20.10 3.76
C LEU A 570 10.75 -21.53 4.05
N ARG A 571 11.40 -22.51 3.44
CA ARG A 571 11.35 -23.90 3.87
C ARG A 571 12.24 -24.13 5.08
N ASP A 572 12.00 -25.23 5.78
CA ASP A 572 12.74 -25.60 6.99
C ASP A 572 14.27 -25.65 6.78
N ASP A 573 14.72 -26.05 5.59
CA ASP A 573 16.14 -26.19 5.25
C ASP A 573 16.76 -24.93 4.59
N ASP A 574 15.94 -23.96 4.17
CA ASP A 574 16.42 -22.79 3.43
C ASP A 574 17.34 -21.90 4.26
N ALA A 575 17.02 -21.70 5.55
CA ALA A 575 17.87 -20.93 6.45
C ALA A 575 19.23 -21.60 6.68
N ALA A 576 19.25 -22.94 6.79
CA ALA A 576 20.50 -23.69 6.93
C ALA A 576 21.35 -23.58 5.65
N TRP A 577 20.73 -23.79 4.49
CA TRP A 577 21.39 -23.63 3.20
C TRP A 577 21.98 -22.23 3.00
N CYS A 578 21.22 -21.17 3.34
CA CYS A 578 21.74 -19.80 3.26
C CYS A 578 22.95 -19.58 4.17
N GLY A 579 22.93 -20.13 5.38
CA GLY A 579 24.06 -20.06 6.31
C GLY A 579 25.32 -20.76 5.76
N GLU A 580 25.16 -21.92 5.14
CA GLU A 580 26.25 -22.66 4.50
C GLU A 580 26.78 -21.97 3.23
N PHE A 581 25.90 -21.38 2.43
CA PHE A 581 26.27 -20.76 1.15
C PHE A 581 26.92 -19.39 1.33
N PHE A 582 26.39 -18.55 2.23
CA PHE A 582 26.86 -17.19 2.44
C PHE A 582 27.82 -17.04 3.63
N GLY A 583 27.88 -18.02 4.53
CA GLY A 583 28.74 -17.98 5.71
C GLY A 583 28.39 -16.81 6.64
N GLU A 584 29.41 -16.13 7.16
CA GLU A 584 29.25 -14.96 8.06
C GLU A 584 28.52 -13.76 7.42
N ARG A 585 28.33 -13.77 6.09
CA ARG A 585 27.56 -12.74 5.37
C ARG A 585 26.06 -12.93 5.53
N ALA A 586 25.58 -14.09 6.00
CA ALA A 586 24.17 -14.30 6.35
C ALA A 586 23.93 -14.05 7.84
N VAL A 587 23.16 -13.01 8.14
CA VAL A 587 22.74 -12.62 9.49
C VAL A 587 21.32 -13.13 9.72
N PHE A 588 21.17 -14.01 10.71
CA PHE A 588 19.89 -14.60 11.08
C PHE A 588 19.33 -14.02 12.37
N TYR A 589 18.10 -13.52 12.31
CA TYR A 589 17.32 -13.18 13.49
C TYR A 589 16.37 -14.34 13.82
N PRO A 590 16.16 -14.66 15.11
CA PRO A 590 15.33 -15.80 15.49
C PRO A 590 13.84 -15.55 15.23
N VAL A 591 13.41 -14.29 15.31
CA VAL A 591 12.02 -13.85 15.21
C VAL A 591 11.91 -12.57 14.39
N GLY A 592 10.74 -12.34 13.80
CA GLY A 592 10.45 -11.20 12.95
C GLY A 592 9.48 -11.47 11.81
N GLY A 593 9.14 -12.73 11.53
CA GLY A 593 8.33 -13.09 10.36
C GLY A 593 9.00 -12.60 9.07
N HIS A 594 8.21 -12.19 8.08
CA HIS A 594 8.74 -11.56 6.88
C HIS A 594 8.87 -10.04 7.10
N LEU A 595 10.09 -9.49 7.14
CA LEU A 595 10.39 -8.05 7.27
C LEU A 595 9.95 -7.34 8.57
N GLY A 596 9.34 -8.03 9.54
CA GLY A 596 8.75 -7.42 10.73
C GLY A 596 9.73 -6.69 11.64
N ASN A 597 11.03 -6.99 11.57
CA ASN A 597 12.05 -6.29 12.37
C ASN A 597 12.45 -4.93 11.80
N MET A 598 12.08 -4.57 10.57
CA MET A 598 12.65 -3.40 9.90
C MET A 598 12.33 -2.07 10.62
N ALA A 599 11.25 -2.01 11.38
CA ALA A 599 10.91 -0.87 12.22
C ALA A 599 11.74 -0.78 13.52
N GLN A 600 12.44 -1.84 13.91
CA GLN A 600 13.18 -1.92 15.16
C GLN A 600 14.51 -1.13 15.06
N PRO A 601 14.84 -0.27 16.04
CA PRO A 601 16.07 0.53 16.02
C PRO A 601 17.35 -0.30 15.88
N ASP A 602 17.44 -1.44 16.57
CA ASP A 602 18.62 -2.30 16.51
C ASP A 602 18.82 -2.93 15.12
N TYR A 603 17.72 -3.30 14.47
CA TYR A 603 17.75 -3.80 13.09
C TYR A 603 18.19 -2.71 12.11
N GLN A 604 17.69 -1.48 12.29
CA GLN A 604 18.13 -0.31 11.52
C GLN A 604 19.60 0.02 11.72
N ALA A 605 20.10 -0.07 12.96
CA ALA A 605 21.52 0.10 13.27
C ALA A 605 22.38 -0.98 12.59
N ALA A 606 21.91 -2.23 12.54
CA ALA A 606 22.59 -3.31 11.82
C ALA A 606 22.65 -3.03 10.30
N MET A 607 21.57 -2.55 9.68
CA MET A 607 21.56 -2.17 8.27
C MET A 607 22.58 -1.06 7.98
N ARG A 608 22.62 -0.01 8.83
CA ARG A 608 23.60 1.09 8.73
C ARG A 608 25.04 0.56 8.77
N LYS A 609 25.35 -0.31 9.73
CA LYS A 609 26.68 -0.91 9.88
C LYS A 609 27.14 -1.67 8.64
N VAL A 610 26.24 -2.36 7.95
CA VAL A 610 26.56 -3.06 6.70
C VAL A 610 26.84 -2.07 5.58
N LEU A 611 25.97 -1.07 5.40
CA LEU A 611 26.11 -0.10 4.33
C LEU A 611 27.32 0.83 4.52
N ASP A 612 27.71 1.14 5.76
CA ASP A 612 28.91 1.94 6.02
C ASP A 612 30.20 1.25 5.55
N ARG A 613 30.22 -0.07 5.38
CA ARG A 613 31.36 -0.79 4.76
C ARG A 613 31.61 -0.35 3.33
N ALA A 614 30.59 0.16 2.62
CA ALA A 614 30.75 0.67 1.26
C ALA A 614 31.59 1.96 1.19
N ARG A 615 31.74 2.68 2.32
CA ARG A 615 32.40 3.98 2.43
C ARG A 615 33.89 3.87 2.80
N HIS A 616 34.35 2.65 3.09
CA HIS A 616 35.72 2.30 3.46
C HIS A 616 36.29 1.35 2.42
#